data_AF-A0A1W0WQ72-F1
#
_entry.id   AF-A0A1W0WQ72-F1
#
_cell.length_a   1.000
_cell.length_b   1.000
_cell.length_c   1.000
_cell.angle_alpha   90.00
_cell.angle_beta   90.00
_cell.angle_gamma   90.00
#
_symmetry.space_group_name_H-M   'P 1'
#
loop_
_entity.id
_entity.type
_entity.pdbx_description
1 polymer ?
#
loop_
_entity_poly.entity_id
_entity_poly.type
_entity_poly.pdbx_seq_one_letter_code
_entity_poly.pdbx_strand_id
1 'polypeptide(L)' 'MTDITTTSTTTMPGETVVYCKEKTEVKDGKTIHKLEKETIGPDGIAMLHTEEQKTYIDSDGKEHSKVKIETKPLYD' A
#
# COMPACT_ATOMS: atom_id res chain seq x y z
N MET A 1 -31.07 -9.22 -4.44
CA MET A 1 -30.06 -9.88 -5.30
C MET A 1 -28.88 -8.93 -5.43
N THR A 2 -27.70 -9.35 -4.95
CA THR A 2 -26.42 -8.75 -5.31
C THR A 2 -25.41 -9.87 -5.22
N ASP A 3 -25.14 -10.51 -6.35
CA ASP A 3 -24.13 -11.56 -6.48
C ASP A 3 -22.76 -10.95 -6.20
N ILE A 4 -22.11 -11.43 -5.14
CA ILE A 4 -20.71 -11.11 -4.84
C ILE A 4 -19.87 -12.13 -5.62
N THR A 5 -19.43 -11.75 -6.81
CA THR A 5 -18.52 -12.58 -7.62
C THR A 5 -17.19 -12.70 -6.88
N THR A 6 -16.95 -13.83 -6.21
CA THR A 6 -15.65 -14.13 -5.60
C THR A 6 -14.74 -14.72 -6.67
N THR A 7 -13.84 -13.91 -7.24
CA THR A 7 -12.77 -14.41 -8.12
C THR A 7 -11.74 -15.15 -7.28
N SER A 8 -11.70 -16.48 -7.40
CA SER A 8 -10.65 -17.32 -6.82
C SER A 8 -9.50 -17.41 -7.82
N THR A 9 -8.39 -16.74 -7.57
CA THR A 9 -7.14 -16.92 -8.32
C THR A 9 -6.39 -18.13 -7.79
N THR A 10 -6.23 -19.17 -8.61
CA THR A 10 -5.34 -20.30 -8.33
C THR A 10 -3.90 -19.84 -8.53
N THR A 11 -3.15 -19.66 -7.44
CA THR A 11 -1.72 -19.32 -7.49
C THR A 11 -0.94 -20.57 -7.90
N MET A 12 -0.13 -20.50 -8.96
CA MET A 12 0.74 -21.62 -9.33
C MET A 12 1.97 -21.65 -8.41
N PRO A 13 2.47 -22.84 -8.01
CA PRO A 13 3.71 -22.94 -7.25
C PRO A 13 4.86 -22.32 -8.05
N GLY A 14 5.53 -21.32 -7.48
CA GLY A 14 6.60 -20.56 -8.13
C GLY A 14 6.22 -19.15 -8.58
N GLU A 15 4.99 -18.70 -8.35
CA GLU A 15 4.57 -17.33 -8.66
C GLU A 15 4.76 -16.40 -7.46
N THR A 16 5.17 -15.15 -7.73
CA THR A 16 5.12 -14.09 -6.74
C THR A 16 3.71 -13.50 -6.68
N VAL A 17 3.08 -13.53 -5.52
CA VAL A 17 1.78 -12.87 -5.31
C VAL A 17 2.01 -11.46 -4.81
N VAL A 18 1.30 -10.49 -5.37
CA VAL A 18 1.35 -9.10 -4.94
C VAL A 18 -0.04 -8.63 -4.58
N TYR A 19 -0.23 -8.24 -3.32
CA TYR A 19 -1.43 -7.55 -2.85
C TYR A 19 -1.10 -6.09 -2.63
N CYS A 20 -1.83 -5.21 -3.30
CA CYS A 20 -1.69 -3.77 -3.15
C CYS A 20 -2.96 -3.17 -2.57
N LYS A 21 -2.80 -2.32 -1.57
CA LYS A 21 -3.87 -1.54 -0.98
C LYS A 21 -3.44 -0.08 -0.94
N GLU A 22 -4.21 0.75 -1.60
CA GLU A 22 -3.98 2.18 -1.67
C GLU A 22 -5.12 2.91 -0.95
N LYS A 23 -4.77 3.94 -0.18
CA LYS A 23 -5.74 4.82 0.48
C LYS A 23 -5.24 6.26 0.41
N THR A 24 -6.10 7.14 -0.09
CA THR A 24 -5.89 8.58 -0.01
C THR A 24 -6.90 9.19 0.94
N GLU A 25 -6.43 10.04 1.85
CA GLU A 25 -7.25 10.74 2.84
C GLU A 25 -6.86 12.21 2.89
N VAL A 26 -7.85 13.10 2.97
CA VAL A 26 -7.62 14.53 3.18
C VAL A 26 -8.03 14.87 4.60
N LYS A 27 -7.08 15.33 5.42
CA LYS A 27 -7.31 15.68 6.82
C LYS A 27 -6.60 16.98 7.17
N ASP A 28 -7.34 17.93 7.74
CA ASP A 28 -6.82 19.24 8.16
C ASP A 28 -6.09 20.00 7.04
N GLY A 29 -6.61 19.93 5.81
CA GLY A 29 -5.99 20.55 4.61
C GLY A 29 -4.72 19.85 4.11
N LYS A 30 -4.40 18.67 4.65
CA LYS A 30 -3.25 17.85 4.25
C LYS A 30 -3.75 16.62 3.50
N THR A 31 -3.15 16.33 2.36
CA THR A 31 -3.39 15.10 1.61
C THR A 31 -2.41 14.04 2.10
N ILE A 32 -2.92 12.92 2.58
CA ILE A 32 -2.14 11.77 3.06
C ILE A 32 -2.47 10.60 2.14
N HIS A 33 -1.49 10.17 1.37
CA HIS A 33 -1.54 8.99 0.53
C HIS A 33 -0.79 7.86 1.22
N LYS A 34 -1.40 6.68 1.29
CA LYS A 34 -0.82 5.47 1.89
C LYS A 34 -0.91 4.33 0.90
N LEU A 35 0.21 3.66 0.67
CA LEU A 35 0.32 2.45 -0.12
C LEU A 35 0.86 1.34 0.78
N GLU A 36 0.13 0.23 0.85
CA GLU A 36 0.57 -1.02 1.47
C GLU A 36 0.69 -2.07 0.37
N LYS A 37 1.89 -2.62 0.19
CA LYS A 37 2.20 -3.66 -0.79
C LYS A 37 2.74 -4.88 -0.06
N GLU A 38 1.95 -5.94 -0.04
CA GLU A 38 2.36 -7.25 0.41
C GLU A 38 2.83 -8.07 -0.80
N THR A 39 4.01 -8.68 -0.68
CA THR A 39 4.62 -9.51 -1.71
C THR A 39 4.92 -10.87 -1.10
N ILE A 40 4.39 -11.95 -1.66
CA ILE A 40 4.68 -13.33 -1.25
C ILE A 40 5.53 -13.94 -2.36
N GLY A 41 6.80 -14.18 -2.06
CA GLY A 41 7.75 -14.78 -2.97
C GLY A 41 7.44 -16.26 -3.23
N PRO A 42 8.03 -16.84 -4.29
CA PRO A 42 7.89 -18.26 -4.61
C PRO A 42 8.51 -19.20 -3.57
N ASP A 43 9.41 -18.66 -2.74
CA ASP A 43 10.03 -19.30 -1.57
C ASP A 43 9.13 -19.24 -0.32
N GLY A 44 7.95 -18.63 -0.41
CA GLY A 44 7.03 -18.42 0.70
C GLY A 44 7.39 -17.24 1.59
N ILE A 45 8.45 -16.48 1.28
CA ILE A 45 8.82 -15.29 2.04
C ILE A 45 7.84 -14.17 1.71
N ALA A 46 7.13 -13.69 2.73
CA ALA A 46 6.21 -12.58 2.60
C ALA A 46 6.82 -11.28 3.13
N MET A 47 6.75 -10.21 2.34
CA MET A 47 7.29 -8.89 2.64
C MET A 47 6.17 -7.86 2.57
N LEU A 48 6.05 -7.02 3.58
CA LEU A 48 5.17 -5.86 3.59
C LEU A 48 6.00 -4.59 3.38
N HIS A 49 5.71 -3.91 2.28
CA HIS A 49 6.19 -2.58 1.98
C HIS A 49 5.09 -1.56 2.26
N THR A 50 5.38 -0.54 3.04
CA THR A 50 4.45 0.56 3.32
C THR A 50 5.08 1.88 2.93
N GLU A 51 4.35 2.67 2.17
CA GLU A 51 4.70 4.03 1.79
C GLU A 51 3.60 4.99 2.26
N GLU A 52 3.98 6.04 2.98
CA GLU A 52 3.10 7.14 3.34
C GLU A 52 3.67 8.44 2.78
N GLN A 53 2.94 9.06 1.85
CA GLN A 53 3.22 10.39 1.34
C GLN A 53 2.23 11.38 1.94
N LYS A 54 2.76 12.46 2.52
CA LYS A 54 1.97 13.56 3.09
C LYS A 54 2.30 14.85 2.37
N THR A 55 1.30 15.42 1.71
CA THR A 55 1.39 16.71 1.02
C THR A 55 0.56 17.76 1.74
N TYR A 56 1.08 18.97 1.89
CA TYR A 56 0.36 20.11 2.46
C TYR A 56 0.87 21.43 1.91
N ILE A 57 0.04 22.47 1.93
CA ILE A 57 0.43 23.84 1.61
C ILE A 57 0.66 24.58 2.94
N ASP A 58 1.80 25.26 3.07
CA ASP A 58 2.11 26.07 4.24
C ASP A 58 1.40 27.44 4.22
N SER A 59 1.57 28.23 5.29
CA SER A 59 0.98 29.57 5.39
C SER A 59 1.50 30.55 4.34
N ASP A 60 2.66 30.27 3.74
CA ASP A 60 3.27 31.09 2.68
C ASP A 60 2.77 30.68 1.28
N GLY A 61 1.86 29.70 1.20
CA GLY A 61 1.32 29.18 -0.05
C GLY A 61 2.24 28.20 -0.78
N LYS A 62 3.30 27.71 -0.13
CA LYS A 62 4.24 26.74 -0.72
C LYS A 62 3.78 25.32 -0.43
N GLU A 63 3.85 24.47 -1.46
CA GLU A 63 3.59 23.03 -1.31
C GLU A 63 4.81 22.32 -0.70
N HIS A 64 4.54 21.46 0.28
CA HIS A 64 5.49 20.56 0.91
C HIS A 64 5.02 19.13 0.76
N SER A 65 5.94 18.22 0.47
CA SER A 65 5.70 16.79 0.44
C SER A 65 6.71 16.07 1.33
N LYS A 66 6.23 15.10 2.12
CA LYS A 66 7.05 14.22 2.94
C LYS A 66 6.67 12.78 2.68
N VAL A 67 7.65 11.97 2.29
CA VAL A 67 7.47 10.53 2.05
C VAL A 67 8.16 9.75 3.17
N LYS A 68 7.49 8.74 3.70
CA LYS A 68 8.04 7.76 4.64
C LYS A 68 7.83 6.37 4.07
N ILE A 69 8.91 5.60 3.97
CA ILE A 69 8.90 4.24 3.43
C ILE A 69 9.42 3.29 4.50
N GLU A 70 8.78 2.15 4.64
CA GLU A 70 9.19 1.06 5.52
C GLU A 70 8.95 -0.28 4.82
N THR A 71 9.88 -1.22 4.96
CA THR A 71 9.75 -2.57 4.42
C THR A 71 10.12 -3.56 5.51
N LYS A 72 9.27 -4.56 5.75
CA LYS A 72 9.49 -5.58 6.77
C LYS A 72 9.00 -6.96 6.32
N PRO A 73 9.59 -8.05 6.81
CA PRO A 73 9.01 -9.38 6.65
C PRO A 73 7.66 -9.46 7.38
N LEU A 74 6.73 -10.27 6.85
CA LEU A 74 5.42 -10.53 7.45
C LEU A 74 5.42 -11.72 8.40
N TYR A 75 6.33 -12.68 8.18
CA TYR A 75 6.50 -13.87 9.00
C TYR A 75 8.00 -14.06 9.30
N ASP A 76 8.32 -14.48 10.53
CA ASP A 76 9.69 -14.84 11.00
C ASP A 76 10.04 -16.29 10.66
#